data_AF-A0A7X1PG82-F1
#
_entry.id   AF-A0A7X1PG82-F1
#
_cell.length_a   1.000
_cell.length_b   1.000
_cell.length_c   1.000
_cell.angle_alpha   90.00
_cell.angle_beta   90.00
_cell.angle_gamma   90.00
#
_symmetry.space_group_name_H-M   'P 1'
#
loop_
_entity.id
_entity.type
_entity.pdbx_description
1 polymer ?
#
loop_
_entity_poly.entity_id
_entity_poly.type
_entity_poly.pdbx_seq_one_letter_code
_entity_poly.pdbx_strand_id
1 'polypeptide(L)' 'MADRPPYPGIPRWVKVSGILAIVLILLVVVLLVTGAGGDHGPGRHSGGGGSTPTTSIPARTP' A
#
# COMPACT_ATOMS: atom_id res chain seq x y z
N MET A 1 51.53 -30.13 -0.41
CA MET A 1 50.08 -30.10 -0.68
C MET A 1 49.62 -28.68 -0.39
N ALA A 2 49.03 -27.98 -1.36
CA ALA A 2 48.58 -26.60 -1.13
C ALA A 2 47.25 -26.61 -0.37
N ASP A 3 47.26 -26.13 0.86
CA ASP A 3 46.05 -25.92 1.66
C ASP A 3 45.23 -24.79 1.04
N ARG A 4 44.09 -25.12 0.40
CA ARG A 4 43.17 -24.09 -0.08
C ARG A 4 42.48 -23.46 1.13
N PRO A 5 42.40 -22.12 1.21
CA PRO A 5 41.61 -21.47 2.26
C PRO A 5 40.15 -21.94 2.13
N PRO A 6 39.47 -22.23 3.25
CA PRO A 6 38.07 -22.62 3.24
C PRO A 6 37.27 -21.57 2.48
N TYR A 7 36.56 -21.97 1.42
CA TYR A 7 35.70 -21.06 0.70
C TYR A 7 34.67 -20.54 1.70
N PRO A 8 34.59 -19.22 1.95
CA PRO A 8 33.56 -18.68 2.82
C PRO A 8 32.25 -18.92 2.09
N GLY A 9 31.54 -19.98 2.48
CA GLY A 9 30.20 -20.25 2.00
C GLY A 9 29.31 -19.03 2.25
N ILE A 10 28.18 -18.98 1.55
CA ILE A 10 27.23 -17.85 1.59
C ILE A 10 27.08 -17.34 3.04
N PRO A 11 27.43 -16.06 3.34
CA PRO A 11 27.44 -15.56 4.70
C PRO A 11 26.10 -15.77 5.38
N ARG A 12 26.10 -16.15 6.66
CA ARG A 12 24.86 -16.46 7.39
C ARG A 12 23.91 -15.26 7.41
N TRP A 13 24.43 -14.03 7.43
CA TRP A 13 23.60 -12.82 7.36
C TRP A 13 22.83 -12.71 6.04
N VAL A 14 23.38 -13.20 4.91
CA VAL A 14 22.72 -13.17 3.60
C VAL A 14 21.52 -14.12 3.58
N LYS A 15 21.68 -15.30 4.20
CA LYS A 15 20.57 -16.25 4.35
C LYS A 15 19.47 -15.63 5.20
N VAL A 16 19.83 -15.00 6.32
CA VAL A 16 18.87 -14.33 7.22
C VAL A 16 18.18 -13.16 6.53
N SER A 17 18.92 -12.30 5.83
CA SER A 17 18.34 -11.17 5.09
C SER A 17 17.42 -11.63 3.96
N GLY A 18 17.78 -12.70 3.24
CA GLY A 18 16.94 -13.28 2.21
C GLY A 18 15.63 -13.83 2.76
N ILE A 19 15.68 -14.55 3.89
CA ILE A 19 14.48 -15.05 4.58
C ILE A 19 13.60 -13.88 5.04
N LEU A 20 14.17 -12.85 5.66
CA LEU A 20 13.46 -11.65 6.10
C LEU A 20 12.77 -10.93 4.93
N ALA A 21 13.45 -10.78 3.79
CA ALA A 21 12.87 -10.17 2.60
C ALA A 21 11.68 -10.98 2.07
N ILE A 22 11.80 -12.31 2.00
CA ILE A 22 10.71 -13.20 1.57
C ILE A 22 9.51 -13.08 2.50
N VAL A 23 9.74 -13.09 3.82
CA VAL A 23 8.67 -12.93 4.82
C VAL A 23 7.97 -11.58 4.67
N LEU A 24 8.73 -10.49 4.44
CA LEU A 24 8.16 -9.16 4.27
C LEU A 24 7.31 -9.06 2.99
N ILE A 25 7.79 -9.62 1.87
CA ILE A 25 7.02 -9.69 0.62
C ILE A 25 5.73 -10.48 0.83
N LEU A 26 5.83 -11.65 1.47
CA LEU A 26 4.65 -12.48 1.76
C LEU A 26 3.64 -11.72 2.63
N LEU A 27 4.10 -10.99 3.65
CA LEU A 27 3.26 -10.16 4.49
C LEU A 27 2.52 -9.10 3.67
N VAL A 28 3.23 -8.38 2.79
CA VAL A 28 2.62 -7.38 1.89
C VAL A 28 1.54 -8.04 1.01
N VAL A 29 1.84 -9.19 0.40
CA VAL A 29 0.86 -9.92 -0.42
C VAL A 29 -0.37 -10.30 0.39
N VAL A 30 -0.20 -10.80 1.62
CA VAL A 30 -1.32 -11.12 2.52
C VAL A 30 -2.16 -9.88 2.81
N LEU A 31 -1.55 -8.74 3.12
CA LEU A 31 -2.27 -7.49 3.38
C LEU A 31 -3.06 -7.01 2.15
N LEU A 32 -2.49 -7.15 0.95
CA LEU A 32 -3.16 -6.78 -0.30
C LEU A 32 -4.35 -7.69 -0.62
N VAL A 33 -4.21 -8.99 -0.43
CA VAL A 33 -5.28 -9.97 -0.75
C VAL A 33 -6.40 -9.96 0.29
N THR A 34 -6.07 -9.78 1.56
CA THR A 34 -7.07 -9.78 2.65
C THR A 34 -7.79 -8.45 2.81
N GLY A 35 -7.33 -7.37 2.18
CA GLY A 35 -7.87 -6.03 2.37
C GLY A 35 -7.62 -5.48 3.78
N ALA A 36 -6.74 -6.09 4.56
CA ALA A 36 -6.42 -5.70 5.93
C ALA A 36 -5.78 -4.30 6.05
N GLY A 37 -5.38 -3.70 4.92
CA GLY A 37 -4.89 -2.32 4.84
C GLY A 37 -5.99 -1.24 4.81
N GLY A 38 -7.28 -1.58 4.74
CA GLY A 38 -8.37 -0.61 4.56
C GLY A 38 -8.58 -0.20 3.11
N ASP A 39 -9.63 0.59 2.85
CA ASP A 39 -10.12 0.94 1.51
C ASP A 39 -9.17 1.90 0.76
N HIS A 40 -8.05 1.37 0.29
CA HIS A 40 -7.09 2.06 -0.58
C HIS A 40 -7.54 2.01 -2.05
N GLY A 41 -8.85 2.12 -2.29
CA GLY A 41 -9.40 2.37 -3.61
C GLY A 41 -9.14 3.82 -4.04
N PRO A 42 -9.02 4.12 -5.36
CA PRO A 42 -8.88 5.48 -5.85
C PRO A 42 -9.94 6.38 -5.21
N GLY A 43 -9.48 7.38 -4.44
CA GLY A 43 -10.28 8.26 -3.62
C GLY A 43 -11.43 8.88 -4.41
N ARG A 44 -12.61 8.28 -4.24
CA ARG A 44 -13.87 8.91 -4.65
C ARG A 44 -14.04 10.02 -3.64
N HIS A 45 -13.99 11.27 -4.09
CA HIS A 45 -14.37 12.41 -3.28
C HIS A 45 -15.80 12.17 -2.77
N SER A 46 -15.93 11.62 -1.57
CA SER A 46 -17.15 11.52 -0.80
C SER A 46 -17.48 12.92 -0.28
N GLY A 47 -18.00 13.74 -1.20
CA GLY A 47 -18.53 15.07 -0.94
C GLY A 47 -19.76 15.33 -1.80
N GLY A 48 -20.55 14.31 -2.11
CA GLY A 48 -21.87 14.43 -2.74
C GLY A 48 -22.97 14.30 -1.70
N GLY A 49 -23.13 15.31 -0.84
CA GLY A 49 -24.27 15.47 0.07
C GLY A 49 -25.00 16.75 -0.29
N GLY A 50 -26.05 16.64 -1.10
CA GLY A 50 -26.74 17.78 -1.71
C GLY A 50 -27.60 18.61 -0.76
N SER A 51 -27.77 19.87 -1.14
CA SER A 51 -29.04 20.61 -1.16
C SER A 51 -28.79 21.90 -1.92
N THR A 52 -29.12 21.91 -3.20
CA THR A 52 -29.52 23.14 -3.87
C THR A 52 -30.85 23.59 -3.27
N PRO A 53 -30.95 24.79 -2.70
CA PRO A 53 -32.08 25.64 -2.98
C PRO A 53 -31.69 26.49 -4.17
N THR A 54 -32.34 26.19 -5.30
CA THR A 54 -32.52 27.12 -6.42
C THR A 54 -32.87 28.49 -5.86
N THR A 55 -31.94 29.45 -5.97
CA THR A 55 -32.26 30.87 -5.78
C THR A 55 -33.15 31.29 -6.97
N SER A 56 -34.46 31.05 -6.87
CA SER A 56 -35.43 31.72 -7.71
C SER A 56 -35.57 33.15 -7.20
N ILE A 57 -34.88 34.09 -7.85
CA ILE A 57 -35.20 35.53 -7.71
C ILE A 57 -36.42 35.78 -8.59
N PRO A 58 -37.64 36.03 -8.05
CA PRO A 58 -38.70 36.60 -8.87
C PRO A 58 -38.38 38.07 -9.14
N ALA A 59 -38.47 38.44 -10.41
CA ALA A 59 -38.38 39.80 -10.90
C ALA A 59 -39.24 40.75 -10.04
N ARG A 60 -38.63 41.82 -9.53
CA ARG A 60 -39.33 42.93 -8.86
C ARG A 60 -39.24 44.16 -9.75
N THR A 61 -40.29 44.41 -10.49
CA THR A 61 -40.59 45.69 -11.17
C THR A 61 -41.39 46.58 -10.23
N PRO A 62 -41.09 47.89 -10.16
CA PRO A 62 -42.09 48.94 -10.14
C PRO A 62 -42.28 49.54 -11.54
#